data_AF-A0AA89BRP6-F1
#
_entry.id   AF-A0AA89BRP6-F1
#
_cell.length_a   1.000
_cell.length_b   1.000
_cell.length_c   1.000
_cell.angle_alpha   90.00
_cell.angle_beta   90.00
_cell.angle_gamma   90.00
#
_symmetry.space_group_name_H-M   'P 1'
#
loop_
_entity.id
_entity.type
_entity.pdbx_description
1 polymer ?
#
loop_
_entity_poly.entity_id
_entity_poly.type
_entity_poly.pdbx_seq_one_letter_code
_entity_poly.pdbx_strand_id
1 'polypeptide(L)'
;MACGESSQKSMKKLSTGTKKTEDISWSNQLSDKIEPVATHIHWAVRNCNQEPKKLRELIETIVPHYKNDHTKCHHDSRCRKDENYEPSRIVITSKMASKLLEKAIKDSVIYKYPEDYVLGKDTFYVESFNNVMNIFQDKRIAFGDDQYKLRSNLAVVHWNENVDREHTSVYKSRNPNAPRNQKGKKVYKKLTFAYRASIWRKYINTIYS
;
A
#
# COMPACT_ATOMS: atom_id res chain seq x y z
N MET A 1 3.17 6.11 2.25
CA MET A 1 3.88 5.10 3.07
C MET A 1 3.90 5.39 4.59
N ALA A 2 3.68 6.64 5.06
CA ALA A 2 3.75 6.98 6.49
C ALA A 2 2.72 6.29 7.42
N CYS A 3 1.55 5.90 6.89
CA CYS A 3 0.47 5.36 7.72
C CYS A 3 0.78 3.98 8.33
N GLY A 4 1.34 3.06 7.55
CA GLY A 4 1.69 1.71 8.03
C GLY A 4 2.82 1.73 9.05
N GLU A 5 3.81 2.60 8.87
CA GLU A 5 4.98 2.71 9.75
C GLU A 5 4.61 3.21 11.16
N SER A 6 3.68 4.17 11.26
CA SER A 6 3.22 4.68 12.56
C SER A 6 2.52 3.59 13.38
N SER A 7 1.63 2.81 12.74
CA SER A 7 0.93 1.69 13.36
C SER A 7 1.89 0.55 13.71
N GLN A 8 2.87 0.24 12.86
CA GLN A 8 3.88 -0.79 13.14
C GLN A 8 4.74 -0.45 14.36
N LYS A 9 5.16 0.82 14.53
CA LYS A 9 5.95 1.24 15.69
C LYS A 9 5.19 1.10 17.00
N SER A 10 3.91 1.50 17.03
CA SER A 10 3.06 1.32 18.21
C SER A 10 2.82 -0.16 18.52
N MET A 11 2.56 -0.98 17.50
CA MET A 11 2.37 -2.42 17.65
C MET A 11 3.62 -3.15 18.14
N LYS A 12 4.81 -2.72 17.72
CA LYS A 12 6.09 -3.31 18.16
C LYS A 12 6.32 -3.18 19.67
N LYS A 13 5.83 -2.11 20.29
CA LYS A 13 5.92 -1.94 21.76
C LYS A 13 5.00 -2.88 22.52
N LEU A 14 3.89 -3.29 21.89
CA LEU A 14 2.89 -4.18 22.49
C LEU A 14 3.18 -5.67 22.27
N SER A 15 4.06 -5.99 21.33
CA SER A 15 4.40 -7.36 20.93
C SER A 15 5.55 -7.97 21.72
N THR A 16 6.36 -7.16 22.40
CA THR A 16 7.60 -7.60 23.04
C THR A 16 7.86 -6.83 24.33
N GLY A 17 8.34 -7.51 25.37
CA GLY A 17 8.68 -6.91 26.66
C GLY A 17 9.19 -7.93 27.66
N THR A 18 9.35 -7.51 28.92
CA THR A 18 9.77 -8.42 30.00
C THR A 18 8.62 -9.27 30.50
N LYS A 19 8.89 -10.50 30.96
CA LYS A 19 7.84 -11.39 31.51
C LYS A 19 7.06 -10.76 32.69
N LYS A 20 7.70 -9.89 33.48
CA LYS A 20 7.05 -9.15 34.58
C LYS A 20 5.95 -8.19 34.12
N THR A 21 6.03 -7.72 32.89
CA THR A 21 5.09 -6.73 32.31
C THR A 21 4.16 -7.34 31.26
N GLU A 22 4.19 -8.66 31.12
CA GLU A 22 3.30 -9.41 30.21
C GLU A 22 1.85 -9.28 30.68
N ASP A 23 0.94 -9.08 29.73
CA ASP A 23 -0.48 -8.73 29.92
C ASP A 23 -0.75 -7.43 30.70
N ILE A 24 0.28 -6.61 30.93
CA ILE A 24 0.14 -5.24 31.47
C ILE A 24 0.42 -4.21 30.36
N SER A 25 1.63 -4.23 29.80
CA SER A 25 2.08 -3.27 28.78
C SER A 25 2.32 -3.89 27.41
N TRP A 26 2.40 -5.22 27.34
CA TRP A 26 2.62 -6.00 26.12
C TRP A 26 2.02 -7.39 26.30
N SER A 27 1.76 -8.13 25.21
CA SER A 27 1.27 -9.51 25.29
C SER A 27 1.86 -10.36 24.18
N ASN A 28 2.25 -11.60 24.50
CA ASN A 28 2.75 -12.55 23.51
C ASN A 28 1.69 -12.87 22.43
N GLN A 29 0.40 -12.72 22.74
CA GLN A 29 -0.70 -12.88 21.78
C GLN A 29 -0.69 -11.79 20.69
N LEU A 30 0.08 -10.72 20.82
CA LEU A 30 0.21 -9.65 19.82
C LEU A 30 1.50 -9.76 18.99
N SER A 31 2.37 -10.72 19.31
CA SER A 31 3.70 -10.90 18.69
C SER A 31 3.64 -11.04 17.16
N ASP A 32 2.60 -11.68 16.66
CA ASP A 32 2.44 -12.05 15.25
C ASP A 32 1.51 -11.12 14.45
N LYS A 33 1.09 -9.99 15.04
CA LYS A 33 0.04 -9.10 14.50
C LYS A 33 0.54 -7.80 13.89
N ILE A 34 1.81 -7.43 14.08
CA ILE A 34 2.37 -6.15 13.62
C ILE A 34 2.15 -5.93 12.11
N GLU A 35 2.68 -6.83 11.29
CA GLU A 35 2.61 -6.73 9.82
C GLU A 35 1.19 -7.01 9.28
N PRO A 36 0.45 -8.02 9.78
CA PRO A 36 -0.94 -8.22 9.38
C PRO A 36 -1.86 -7.03 9.66
N VAL A 37 -1.76 -6.37 10.82
CA VAL A 37 -2.55 -5.19 11.15
C VAL A 37 -2.25 -4.04 10.19
N ALA A 38 -0.97 -3.79 9.87
CA ALA A 38 -0.59 -2.77 8.90
C ALA A 38 -1.17 -3.08 7.50
N THR A 39 -1.12 -4.35 7.10
CA THR A 39 -1.70 -4.82 5.82
C THR A 39 -3.21 -4.62 5.79
N HIS A 40 -3.91 -4.92 6.89
CA HIS A 40 -5.36 -4.70 7.01
C HIS A 40 -5.71 -3.22 6.91
N ILE A 41 -4.95 -2.35 7.57
CA ILE A 41 -5.15 -0.89 7.47
C ILE A 41 -4.99 -0.42 6.02
N HIS A 42 -3.97 -0.89 5.30
CA HIS A 42 -3.81 -0.58 3.88
C HIS A 42 -4.97 -1.10 3.02
N TRP A 43 -5.46 -2.31 3.31
CA TRP A 43 -6.65 -2.85 2.66
C TRP A 43 -7.89 -2.01 2.98
N ALA A 44 -8.08 -1.55 4.22
CA ALA A 44 -9.19 -0.71 4.64
C ALA A 44 -9.19 0.63 3.89
N VAL A 45 -8.03 1.29 3.74
CA VAL A 45 -7.88 2.52 2.95
C VAL A 45 -8.32 2.31 1.50
N ARG A 46 -7.96 1.17 0.89
CA ARG A 46 -8.34 0.86 -0.50
C ARG A 46 -9.85 0.63 -0.65
N ASN A 47 -10.49 0.03 0.35
CA ASN A 47 -11.89 -0.43 0.30
C ASN A 47 -12.89 0.49 1.03
N CYS A 48 -12.44 1.64 1.57
CA CYS A 48 -13.30 2.58 2.28
C CYS A 48 -14.18 3.45 1.36
N ASN A 49 -14.11 3.30 0.03
CA ASN A 49 -14.88 4.11 -0.92
C ASN A 49 -14.76 5.63 -0.76
N GLN A 50 -13.61 6.10 -0.25
CA GLN A 50 -13.37 7.52 0.06
C GLN A 50 -14.23 8.06 1.22
N GLU A 51 -14.85 7.18 2.01
CA GLU A 51 -15.71 7.56 3.14
C GLU A 51 -14.96 7.38 4.47
N PRO A 52 -14.77 8.46 5.26
CA PRO A 52 -14.02 8.38 6.51
C PRO A 52 -14.67 7.46 7.56
N LYS A 53 -16.01 7.44 7.61
CA LYS A 53 -16.77 6.55 8.52
C LYS A 53 -16.53 5.08 8.20
N LYS A 54 -16.64 4.73 6.91
CA LYS A 54 -16.37 3.37 6.42
C LYS A 54 -14.94 2.94 6.69
N LEU A 55 -13.96 3.85 6.58
CA LEU A 55 -12.58 3.56 6.94
C LEU A 55 -12.44 3.13 8.42
N ARG A 56 -13.06 3.87 9.35
CA ARG A 56 -13.08 3.51 10.78
C ARG A 56 -13.74 2.16 11.01
N GLU A 57 -14.90 1.92 10.41
CA GLU A 57 -15.62 0.65 10.53
C GLU A 57 -14.75 -0.53 10.08
N LEU A 58 -14.10 -0.42 8.91
CA LEU A 58 -13.20 -1.45 8.39
C LEU A 58 -12.00 -1.70 9.31
N ILE A 59 -11.45 -0.65 9.94
CA ILE A 59 -10.35 -0.76 10.90
C ILE A 59 -10.82 -1.42 12.21
N GLU A 60 -12.03 -1.14 12.67
CA GLU A 60 -12.59 -1.73 13.90
C GLU A 60 -12.80 -3.25 13.80
N THR A 61 -12.92 -3.80 12.59
CA THR A 61 -13.02 -5.26 12.38
C THR A 61 -11.75 -6.03 12.75
N ILE A 62 -10.61 -5.36 12.91
CA ILE A 62 -9.32 -6.00 13.21
C ILE A 62 -9.36 -6.75 14.55
N VAL A 63 -9.90 -6.12 15.60
CA VAL A 63 -9.91 -6.72 16.95
C VAL A 63 -10.84 -7.95 17.01
N PRO A 64 -12.11 -7.87 16.55
CA PRO A 64 -12.98 -9.05 16.47
C PRO A 64 -12.37 -10.19 15.64
N HIS A 65 -11.76 -9.87 14.49
CA HIS A 65 -11.12 -10.87 13.63
C HIS A 65 -10.08 -11.70 14.39
N TYR A 66 -9.21 -11.05 15.18
CA TYR A 66 -8.21 -11.75 15.98
C TYR A 66 -8.75 -12.41 17.26
N LYS A 67 -9.98 -12.09 17.68
CA LYS A 67 -10.73 -12.85 18.70
C LYS A 67 -11.46 -14.07 18.12
N ASN A 68 -11.22 -14.39 16.85
CA ASN A 68 -11.93 -15.44 16.11
C ASN A 68 -13.43 -15.13 15.89
N ASP A 69 -13.82 -13.86 15.93
CA ASP A 69 -15.14 -13.40 15.54
C ASP A 69 -15.07 -12.83 14.10
N HIS A 70 -15.64 -13.59 13.17
CA HIS A 70 -15.60 -13.28 11.74
C HIS A 70 -16.92 -12.70 11.20
N THR A 71 -17.87 -12.35 12.07
CA THR A 71 -19.20 -11.81 11.66
C THR A 71 -19.09 -10.55 10.81
N LYS A 72 -18.12 -9.67 11.12
CA LYS A 72 -17.87 -8.40 10.43
C LYS A 72 -16.74 -8.46 9.39
N CYS A 73 -16.21 -9.64 9.10
CA CYS A 73 -15.17 -9.78 8.08
C CYS A 73 -15.77 -9.55 6.68
N HIS A 74 -14.94 -9.09 5.74
CA HIS A 74 -15.36 -8.90 4.36
C HIS A 74 -15.80 -10.24 3.75
N HIS A 75 -16.86 -10.23 2.93
CA HIS A 75 -17.43 -11.46 2.35
C HIS A 75 -16.43 -12.23 1.49
N ASP A 76 -15.50 -11.52 0.82
CA ASP A 76 -14.43 -12.14 0.05
C ASP A 76 -13.24 -12.65 0.88
N SER A 77 -13.20 -12.37 2.19
CA SER A 77 -12.12 -12.86 3.04
C SER A 77 -12.16 -14.39 3.15
N ARG A 78 -10.98 -15.01 3.15
CA ARG A 78 -10.85 -16.47 3.29
C ARG A 78 -11.59 -17.01 4.52
N CYS A 79 -11.54 -16.31 5.64
CA CYS A 79 -12.23 -16.68 6.89
C CYS A 79 -13.76 -16.73 6.79
N ARG A 80 -14.36 -16.21 5.70
CA ARG A 80 -15.79 -16.29 5.42
C ARG A 80 -16.13 -17.31 4.33
N LYS A 81 -15.17 -17.65 3.47
CA LYS A 81 -15.35 -18.54 2.31
C LYS A 81 -14.98 -20.00 2.60
N ASP A 82 -14.02 -20.20 3.49
CA ASP A 82 -13.44 -21.51 3.80
C ASP A 82 -14.19 -22.11 5.01
N GLU A 83 -14.96 -23.19 4.80
CA GLU A 83 -15.72 -23.86 5.86
C GLU A 83 -14.82 -24.44 6.95
N ASN A 84 -13.58 -24.80 6.60
CA ASN A 84 -12.57 -25.32 7.51
C ASN A 84 -11.48 -24.28 7.81
N TYR A 85 -11.87 -23.00 7.92
CA TYR A 85 -10.92 -21.94 8.20
C TYR A 85 -10.26 -22.11 9.58
N GLU A 86 -8.96 -22.33 9.58
CA GLU A 86 -8.13 -22.27 10.79
C GLU A 86 -7.36 -20.95 10.86
N PRO A 87 -7.42 -20.24 12.00
CA PRO A 87 -6.62 -19.03 12.21
C PRO A 87 -5.13 -19.31 12.07
N SER A 88 -4.49 -18.71 11.06
CA SER A 88 -3.03 -18.81 10.87
C SER A 88 -2.18 -18.12 11.94
N ARG A 89 -2.82 -17.42 12.89
CA ARG A 89 -2.22 -16.53 13.88
C ARG A 89 -2.79 -16.81 15.26
N ILE A 90 -2.04 -16.44 16.29
CA ILE A 90 -2.43 -16.65 17.69
C ILE A 90 -3.77 -15.96 17.95
N VAL A 91 -4.77 -16.71 18.43
CA VAL A 91 -6.08 -16.14 18.79
C VAL A 91 -5.95 -15.31 20.06
N ILE A 92 -6.57 -14.13 20.09
CA ILE A 92 -6.60 -13.26 21.26
C ILE A 92 -7.68 -13.78 22.22
N THR A 93 -7.24 -14.34 23.34
CA THR A 93 -8.10 -14.77 24.45
C THR A 93 -8.00 -13.83 25.65
N SER A 94 -6.85 -13.15 25.81
CA SER A 94 -6.60 -12.22 26.92
C SER A 94 -7.41 -10.93 26.74
N LYS A 95 -8.18 -10.56 27.77
CA LYS A 95 -8.90 -9.27 27.80
C LYS A 95 -7.92 -8.11 27.65
N MET A 96 -6.74 -8.19 28.28
CA MET A 96 -5.71 -7.14 28.19
C MET A 96 -5.08 -7.05 26.82
N ALA A 97 -4.73 -8.19 26.20
CA ALA A 97 -4.23 -8.19 24.82
C ALA A 97 -5.22 -7.51 23.87
N SER A 98 -6.53 -7.76 24.03
CA SER A 98 -7.54 -7.09 23.22
C SER A 98 -7.63 -5.58 23.46
N LYS A 99 -7.56 -5.12 24.72
CA LYS A 99 -7.57 -3.69 25.04
C LYS A 99 -6.32 -2.99 24.54
N LEU A 100 -5.15 -3.62 24.63
CA LEU A 100 -3.89 -3.07 24.13
C LEU A 100 -3.93 -2.88 22.62
N LEU A 101 -4.42 -3.88 21.88
CA LEU A 101 -4.59 -3.80 20.44
C LEU A 101 -5.62 -2.71 20.05
N GLU A 102 -6.79 -2.71 20.70
CA GLU A 102 -7.83 -1.71 20.46
C GLU A 102 -7.33 -0.29 20.71
N LYS A 103 -6.59 -0.08 21.81
CA LYS A 103 -5.96 1.20 22.12
C LYS A 103 -4.97 1.60 21.04
N ALA A 104 -4.06 0.71 20.62
CA ALA A 104 -3.09 1.04 19.58
C ALA A 104 -3.74 1.41 18.25
N ILE A 105 -4.84 0.74 17.88
CA ILE A 105 -5.60 1.07 16.68
C ILE A 105 -6.26 2.44 16.82
N LYS A 106 -6.97 2.69 17.93
CA LYS A 106 -7.65 3.97 18.17
C LYS A 106 -6.68 5.14 18.34
N ASP A 107 -5.48 4.88 18.83
CA ASP A 107 -4.43 5.88 18.97
C ASP A 107 -3.70 6.21 17.67
N SER A 108 -3.85 5.37 16.64
CA SER A 108 -3.24 5.59 15.34
C SER A 108 -3.76 6.85 14.66
N VAL A 109 -2.88 7.53 13.92
CA VAL A 109 -3.20 8.78 13.21
C VAL A 109 -4.34 8.56 12.21
N ILE A 110 -4.36 7.40 11.55
CA ILE A 110 -5.41 7.07 10.58
C ILE A 110 -6.79 6.86 11.19
N TYR A 111 -6.87 6.36 12.43
CA TYR A 111 -8.15 6.23 13.12
C TYR A 111 -8.63 7.60 13.62
N LYS A 112 -7.70 8.43 14.11
CA LYS A 112 -7.98 9.79 14.60
C LYS A 112 -8.44 10.72 13.48
N TYR A 113 -7.71 10.74 12.37
CA TYR A 113 -7.92 11.64 11.23
C TYR A 113 -8.15 10.86 9.93
N PRO A 114 -9.24 10.06 9.82
CA PRO A 114 -9.49 9.23 8.65
C PRO A 114 -9.62 10.03 7.35
N GLU A 115 -10.13 11.27 7.42
CA GLU A 115 -10.28 12.22 6.32
C GLU A 115 -8.99 12.46 5.53
N ASP A 116 -7.83 12.46 6.18
CA ASP A 116 -6.54 12.68 5.53
C ASP A 116 -6.08 11.46 4.70
N TYR A 117 -6.68 10.29 4.94
CA TYR A 117 -6.23 9.01 4.38
C TYR A 117 -7.23 8.38 3.41
N VAL A 118 -8.48 8.87 3.33
CA VAL A 118 -9.50 8.29 2.44
C VAL A 118 -9.14 8.35 0.95
N LEU A 119 -8.31 9.33 0.59
CA LEU A 119 -7.75 9.51 -0.75
C LEU A 119 -6.41 8.79 -0.95
N GLY A 120 -5.85 8.18 0.10
CA GLY A 120 -4.57 7.47 0.11
C GLY A 120 -4.58 6.13 -0.65
N LYS A 121 -5.30 6.07 -1.78
CA LYS A 121 -5.41 4.92 -2.66
C LYS A 121 -4.23 4.89 -3.61
N ASP A 122 -3.61 3.71 -3.72
CA ASP A 122 -2.59 3.32 -4.71
C ASP A 122 -1.62 4.44 -5.15
N THR A 123 -0.52 4.59 -4.40
CA THR A 123 0.61 5.44 -4.83
C THR A 123 1.33 4.90 -6.05
N PHE A 124 0.94 3.73 -6.58
CA PHE A 124 1.56 3.09 -7.72
C PHE A 124 1.73 4.02 -8.92
N TYR A 125 0.67 4.73 -9.32
CA TYR A 125 0.75 5.64 -10.47
C TYR A 125 1.63 6.86 -10.19
N VAL A 126 1.57 7.40 -8.98
CA VAL A 126 2.40 8.54 -8.56
C VAL A 126 3.88 8.15 -8.51
N GLU A 127 4.19 6.98 -7.94
CA GLU A 127 5.55 6.42 -7.89
C GLU A 127 6.07 6.08 -9.29
N SER A 128 5.21 5.48 -10.13
CA SER A 128 5.51 5.19 -11.53
C SER A 128 5.84 6.47 -12.32
N PHE A 129 5.03 7.52 -12.15
CA PHE A 129 5.26 8.80 -12.80
C PHE A 129 6.55 9.45 -12.30
N ASN A 130 6.80 9.46 -10.98
CA ASN A 130 8.03 10.00 -10.40
C ASN A 130 9.28 9.25 -10.89
N ASN A 131 9.19 7.93 -11.10
CA ASN A 131 10.29 7.16 -11.70
C ASN A 131 10.57 7.61 -13.14
N VAL A 132 9.54 7.86 -13.94
CA VAL A 132 9.70 8.41 -15.29
C VAL A 132 10.25 9.82 -15.26
N MET A 133 9.76 10.69 -14.37
CA MET A 133 10.27 12.04 -14.18
C MET A 133 11.78 12.03 -13.93
N ASN A 134 12.27 11.15 -13.05
CA ASN A 134 13.71 11.03 -12.78
C ASN A 134 14.56 10.64 -14.00
N ILE A 135 13.99 9.97 -15.01
CA ILE A 135 14.71 9.64 -16.25
C ILE A 135 14.97 10.90 -17.08
N PHE A 136 13.98 11.78 -17.19
CA PHE A 136 14.08 13.00 -18.00
C PHE A 136 14.65 14.17 -17.21
N GLN A 137 14.46 14.17 -15.90
CA GLN A 137 14.78 15.25 -14.98
C GLN A 137 15.33 14.65 -13.69
N ASP A 138 16.61 14.27 -13.74
CA ASP A 138 17.29 13.79 -12.54
C ASP A 138 17.34 14.92 -11.50
N LYS A 139 16.82 14.63 -10.30
CA LYS A 139 16.83 15.53 -9.14
C LYS A 139 18.22 16.04 -8.73
N ARG A 140 19.28 15.37 -9.16
CA ARG A 140 20.69 15.72 -8.86
C ARG A 140 21.24 16.80 -9.78
N ILE A 141 20.54 17.08 -10.88
CA ILE A 141 20.99 18.05 -11.88
C ILE A 141 20.06 19.25 -11.83
N ALA A 142 20.62 20.43 -11.60
CA ALA A 142 19.87 21.68 -11.69
C ALA A 142 19.70 22.05 -13.17
N PHE A 143 18.45 22.19 -13.61
CA PHE A 143 18.10 22.67 -14.93
C PHE A 143 17.52 24.08 -14.81
N GLY A 144 17.81 24.95 -15.77
CA GLY A 144 17.10 26.22 -15.90
C GLY A 144 15.63 26.00 -16.25
N ASP A 145 14.78 27.00 -15.99
CA ASP A 145 13.32 26.89 -16.04
C ASP A 145 12.77 26.32 -17.36
N ASP A 146 13.32 26.73 -18.50
CA ASP A 146 12.87 26.25 -19.81
C ASP A 146 13.20 24.76 -20.03
N GLN A 147 14.40 24.34 -19.63
CA GLN A 147 14.82 22.93 -19.71
C GLN A 147 14.03 22.08 -18.72
N TYR A 148 13.75 22.62 -17.53
CA TYR A 148 12.90 21.98 -16.54
C TYR A 148 11.50 21.71 -17.11
N LYS A 149 10.84 22.75 -17.65
CA LYS A 149 9.49 22.63 -18.25
C LYS A 149 9.47 21.65 -19.42
N LEU A 150 10.45 21.75 -20.33
CA LEU A 150 10.55 20.84 -21.48
C LEU A 150 10.67 19.38 -21.03
N ARG A 151 11.58 19.08 -20.09
CA ARG A 151 11.83 17.72 -19.59
C ARG A 151 10.66 17.16 -18.81
N SER A 152 10.01 17.99 -17.98
CA SER A 152 8.76 17.65 -17.31
C SER A 152 7.67 17.26 -18.31
N ASN A 153 7.47 18.05 -19.36
CA ASN A 153 6.48 17.76 -20.39
C ASN A 153 6.81 16.48 -21.19
N LEU A 154 8.09 16.24 -21.48
CA LEU A 154 8.55 15.00 -22.13
C LEU A 154 8.29 13.77 -21.26
N ALA A 155 8.51 13.87 -19.95
CA ALA A 155 8.18 12.80 -19.01
C ALA A 155 6.68 12.50 -18.97
N VAL A 156 5.83 13.54 -19.01
CA VAL A 156 4.36 13.39 -19.06
C VAL A 156 3.93 12.62 -20.31
N VAL A 157 4.37 13.02 -21.50
CA VAL A 157 3.97 12.31 -22.73
C VAL A 157 4.55 10.90 -22.79
N HIS A 158 5.77 10.69 -22.30
CA HIS A 158 6.37 9.35 -22.24
C HIS A 158 5.59 8.44 -21.28
N TRP A 159 5.23 8.94 -20.10
CA TRP A 159 4.47 8.20 -19.10
C TRP A 159 3.06 7.89 -19.61
N ASN A 160 2.33 8.88 -20.14
CA ASN A 160 0.98 8.66 -20.69
C ASN A 160 0.95 7.58 -21.79
N GLU A 161 1.98 7.48 -22.61
CA GLU A 161 2.06 6.45 -23.66
C GLU A 161 2.40 5.05 -23.11
N ASN A 162 3.12 4.96 -22.00
CA ASN A 162 3.71 3.70 -21.52
C ASN A 162 3.20 3.24 -20.15
N VAL A 163 2.39 4.05 -19.45
CA VAL A 163 1.67 3.66 -18.25
C VAL A 163 0.67 2.56 -18.64
N ASP A 164 0.60 1.49 -17.85
CA ASP A 164 -0.24 0.32 -18.12
C ASP A 164 0.06 -0.44 -19.40
N ARG A 165 1.28 -0.28 -19.95
CA ARG A 165 1.75 -1.09 -21.08
C ARG A 165 1.54 -2.58 -20.83
N GLU A 166 1.06 -3.27 -21.86
CA GLU A 166 0.81 -4.70 -21.84
C GLU A 166 2.06 -5.53 -21.52
N HIS A 167 1.84 -6.72 -20.99
CA HIS A 167 2.90 -7.69 -20.71
C HIS A 167 2.72 -8.93 -21.59
N THR A 168 3.85 -9.50 -22.02
CA THR A 168 3.89 -10.69 -22.88
C THR A 168 3.84 -11.97 -22.09
N SER A 169 4.36 -11.95 -20.86
CA SER A 169 4.36 -13.12 -19.97
C SER A 169 4.53 -12.72 -18.50
N VAL A 170 4.29 -13.69 -17.61
CA VAL A 170 4.51 -13.55 -16.17
C VAL A 170 5.45 -14.66 -15.74
N TYR A 171 6.66 -14.30 -15.33
CA TYR A 171 7.65 -15.25 -14.83
C TYR A 171 7.54 -15.38 -13.30
N LYS A 172 7.35 -16.62 -12.81
CA LYS A 172 7.31 -16.92 -11.37
C LYS A 172 8.66 -17.47 -10.94
N SER A 173 9.42 -16.66 -10.20
CA SER A 173 10.62 -17.12 -9.51
C SER A 173 10.28 -17.37 -8.05
N ARG A 174 10.67 -18.52 -7.51
CA ARG A 174 10.54 -18.80 -6.08
C ARG A 174 11.74 -18.17 -5.38
N ASN A 175 11.54 -17.03 -4.73
CA ASN A 175 12.56 -16.40 -3.90
C ASN A 175 12.48 -16.97 -2.47
N PRO A 176 13.47 -17.75 -1.99
CA PRO A 176 13.47 -18.31 -0.64
C PRO A 176 13.44 -17.22 0.45
N ASN A 177 14.02 -16.05 0.17
CA ASN A 177 14.10 -14.92 1.11
C ASN A 177 12.83 -14.06 1.11
N ALA A 178 11.91 -14.28 0.17
CA ALA A 178 10.62 -13.57 0.09
C ALA A 178 9.48 -14.55 -0.24
N PRO A 179 9.21 -15.54 0.65
CA PRO A 179 8.29 -16.64 0.36
C PRO A 179 6.83 -16.20 0.16
N ARG A 180 6.47 -15.00 0.64
CA ARG A 180 5.16 -14.37 0.43
C ARG A 180 5.01 -13.67 -0.92
N ASN A 181 6.11 -13.38 -1.60
CA ASN A 181 6.08 -12.71 -2.90
C ASN A 181 5.83 -13.73 -4.01
N GLN A 182 4.61 -14.28 -4.04
CA GLN A 182 4.18 -15.27 -5.04
C GLN A 182 3.65 -14.62 -6.32
N LYS A 183 3.58 -13.29 -6.38
CA LYS A 183 3.20 -12.55 -7.58
C LYS A 183 4.36 -12.62 -8.56
N GLY A 184 4.16 -13.32 -9.67
CA GLY A 184 5.16 -13.40 -10.73
C GLY A 184 5.52 -12.02 -11.29
N LYS A 185 6.75 -11.90 -11.80
CA LYS A 185 7.25 -10.68 -12.43
C LYS A 185 6.72 -10.60 -13.86
N LYS A 186 6.01 -9.51 -14.17
CA LYS A 186 5.52 -9.23 -15.53
C LYS A 186 6.69 -8.87 -16.44
N VAL A 187 6.76 -9.51 -17.61
CA VAL A 187 7.66 -9.13 -18.71
C VAL A 187 6.87 -8.27 -19.68
N TYR A 188 7.21 -6.99 -19.74
CA TYR A 188 6.43 -6.03 -20.50
C TYR A 188 6.77 -5.99 -22.01
N LYS A 189 5.83 -5.45 -22.80
CA LYS A 189 6.03 -4.62 -24.00
C LYS A 189 7.47 -4.16 -24.31
N LYS A 190 7.88 -3.87 -25.55
CA LYS A 190 8.95 -2.87 -25.79
C LYS A 190 8.37 -1.45 -25.56
N LEU A 191 9.19 -0.47 -25.14
CA LEU A 191 8.71 0.92 -25.00
C LEU A 191 8.34 1.43 -26.39
N THR A 192 7.29 2.23 -26.46
CA THR A 192 6.96 3.00 -27.66
C THR A 192 7.31 4.47 -27.44
N PHE A 193 7.60 5.16 -28.55
CA PHE A 193 8.01 6.56 -28.58
C PHE A 193 7.23 7.35 -29.64
N ALA A 194 5.95 7.01 -29.82
CA ALA A 194 5.09 7.64 -30.83
C ALA A 194 4.95 9.15 -30.61
N TYR A 195 5.00 9.60 -29.34
CA TYR A 195 5.02 11.02 -29.00
C TYR A 195 6.16 11.79 -29.71
N ARG A 196 7.32 11.17 -29.96
CA ARG A 196 8.44 11.83 -30.66
C ARG A 196 8.08 12.15 -32.10
N ALA A 197 7.50 11.17 -32.80
CA ALA A 197 7.05 11.36 -34.18
C ALA A 197 5.91 12.39 -34.28
N SER A 198 5.00 12.39 -33.30
CA SER A 198 3.91 13.37 -33.20
C SER A 198 4.44 14.79 -32.99
N ILE A 199 5.38 14.99 -32.06
CA ILE A 199 6.02 16.30 -31.81
C ILE A 199 6.74 16.78 -33.06
N TRP A 200 7.54 15.92 -33.71
CA TRP A 200 8.25 16.28 -34.94
C TRP A 200 7.30 16.70 -36.06
N ARG A 201 6.23 15.94 -36.27
CA ARG A 201 5.22 16.27 -37.29
C ARG A 201 4.55 17.62 -37.00
N LYS A 202 4.18 17.88 -35.74
CA LYS A 202 3.60 19.17 -35.35
C LYS A 202 4.57 20.32 -35.60
N TYR A 203 5.83 20.16 -35.24
CA TYR A 203 6.88 21.15 -35.47
C TYR A 203 7.05 21.47 -36.97
N ILE A 204 7.16 20.43 -37.81
CA ILE A 204 7.25 20.61 -39.27
C ILE A 204 6.01 21.33 -39.80
N ASN A 205 4.82 20.89 -39.40
CA ASN A 205 3.59 21.58 -39.83
C ASN A 205 3.61 23.05 -39.41
N THR A 206 3.99 23.39 -38.17
CA THR A 206 4.05 24.79 -37.73
C THR A 206 5.04 25.66 -38.50
N ILE A 207 6.15 25.10 -39.00
CA ILE A 207 7.16 25.87 -39.73
C ILE A 207 6.83 26.00 -41.21
N TYR A 208 6.19 24.98 -41.79
CA TYR A 208 5.93 24.88 -43.22
C TYR A 208 4.43 25.04 -43.59
N SER A 209 3.59 25.52 -42.67
CA SER A 209 2.22 26.01 -42.95
C SER A 209 2.20 27.52 -42.98
#